data_AF-A0A6V2S2D6-F1
#
_entry.id   AF-A0A6V2S2D6-F1
#
_cell.length_a   1.000
_cell.length_b   1.000
_cell.length_c   1.000
_cell.angle_alpha   90.00
_cell.angle_beta   90.00
_cell.angle_gamma   90.00
#
_symmetry.space_group_name_H-M   'P 1'
#
loop_
_entity.id
_entity.type
_entity.pdbx_description
1 polymer ?
#
loop_
_entity_poly.entity_id
_entity_poly.type
_entity_poly.pdbx_seq_one_letter_code
_entity_poly.pdbx_strand_id
1 'polypeptide(L)'
;MVTLGFATAEAQAAVEATQPQSEREVHEKAQPWSLRRRVEANRAEFGSEREVVSFDHMDMDGYALRWGSDHIASSLADCGRRCLELTPEQPYYMPCNVFVFCPLEMCFAPAQLPKGSRKGWCWLKNQPDPTAPQVNMNGTDRRTQTGFVEWQAGVVVKKGSRVRTDIKSARASW
;
A
#
# COMPACT_ATOMS: atom_id res chain seq x y z
N MET A 1 19.11 -10.96 14.81
CA MET A 1 18.90 -10.77 13.35
C MET A 1 17.74 -9.79 13.22
N VAL A 2 18.05 -8.50 13.12
CA VAL A 2 17.01 -7.44 13.09
C VAL A 2 16.44 -7.42 11.68
N THR A 3 15.22 -7.92 11.52
CA THR A 3 14.42 -7.74 10.32
C THR A 3 14.02 -6.27 10.25
N LEU A 4 14.89 -5.45 9.67
CA LEU A 4 14.44 -4.27 8.96
C LEU A 4 13.34 -4.75 8.01
N GLY A 5 12.21 -4.08 7.93
CA GLY A 5 11.09 -4.44 7.02
C GLY A 5 11.42 -4.33 5.52
N PHE A 6 12.68 -4.53 5.14
CA PHE A 6 13.18 -4.63 3.78
C PHE A 6 13.21 -6.09 3.33
N ALA A 7 13.14 -6.30 2.02
CA ALA A 7 13.47 -7.60 1.44
C ALA A 7 14.92 -7.96 1.83
N THR A 8 15.20 -9.24 2.09
CA THR A 8 16.52 -9.71 2.56
C THR A 8 17.67 -9.22 1.68
N ALA A 9 17.48 -9.20 0.36
CA ALA A 9 18.48 -8.72 -0.59
C ALA A 9 18.77 -7.21 -0.46
N GLU A 10 17.77 -6.39 -0.15
CA GLU A 10 17.94 -4.94 0.03
C GLU A 10 18.67 -4.63 1.33
N ALA A 11 18.38 -5.37 2.40
CA ALA A 11 19.12 -5.27 3.65
C ALA A 11 20.59 -5.70 3.48
N GLN A 12 20.85 -6.77 2.73
CA GLN A 12 22.21 -7.23 2.40
C GLN A 12 22.99 -6.17 1.61
N ALA A 13 22.40 -5.63 0.53
CA ALA A 13 23.02 -4.59 -0.27
C ALA A 13 23.38 -3.34 0.55
N ALA A 14 22.53 -2.97 1.51
CA ALA A 14 22.78 -1.83 2.39
C ALA A 14 23.95 -2.09 3.35
N VAL A 15 24.01 -3.29 3.95
CA VAL A 15 25.11 -3.69 4.83
C VAL A 15 26.43 -3.74 4.07
N GLU A 16 26.44 -4.29 2.86
CA GLU A 16 27.62 -4.32 1.99
C GLU A 16 28.09 -2.91 1.61
N ALA A 17 27.16 -2.03 1.26
CA ALA A 17 27.48 -0.67 0.80
C ALA A 17 27.94 0.26 1.94
N THR A 18 27.40 0.10 3.16
CA THR A 18 27.70 1.02 4.28
C THR A 18 28.63 0.43 5.34
N GLN A 19 28.93 -0.87 5.25
CA GLN A 19 29.84 -1.62 6.14
C GLN A 19 29.67 -1.27 7.64
N PRO A 20 28.44 -1.35 8.19
CA PRO A 20 28.19 -0.95 9.56
C PRO A 20 28.91 -1.88 10.54
N GLN A 21 29.59 -1.33 11.54
CA GLN A 21 30.36 -2.10 12.53
C GLN A 21 29.55 -2.40 13.81
N SER A 22 28.34 -1.85 13.93
CA SER A 22 27.46 -2.08 15.06
C SER A 22 25.99 -1.95 14.64
N GLU A 23 25.08 -2.42 15.48
CA GLU A 23 23.64 -2.26 15.29
C GLU A 23 23.22 -0.78 15.23
N ARG A 24 23.87 0.08 16.04
CA ARG A 24 23.67 1.53 15.95
C ARG A 24 24.01 2.05 14.56
N GLU A 25 25.12 1.60 13.99
CA GLU A 25 25.53 1.99 12.64
C GLU A 25 24.63 1.43 11.54
N VAL A 26 23.96 0.29 11.77
CA VAL A 26 22.91 -0.19 10.84
C VAL A 26 21.78 0.83 10.76
N HIS A 27 21.32 1.37 11.89
CA HIS A 27 20.28 2.40 11.94
C HIS A 27 20.74 3.76 11.41
N GLU A 28 21.98 4.16 11.70
CA GLU A 28 22.51 5.46 11.31
C GLU A 28 22.99 5.51 9.84
N LYS A 29 23.39 4.37 9.26
CA LYS A 29 24.01 4.31 7.92
C LYS A 29 23.22 3.45 6.94
N ALA A 30 23.04 2.16 7.24
CA ALA A 30 22.47 1.20 6.30
C ALA A 30 20.99 1.50 6.01
N GLN A 31 20.19 1.76 7.05
CA GLN A 31 18.77 2.08 6.88
C GLN A 31 18.55 3.37 6.07
N PRO A 32 19.20 4.52 6.35
CA PRO A 32 19.12 5.70 5.51
C PRO A 32 19.61 5.50 4.08
N TRP A 33 20.59 4.61 3.86
CA TRP A 33 21.04 4.25 2.51
C TRP A 33 19.93 3.52 1.72
N SER A 34 19.30 2.49 2.30
CA SER A 34 18.18 1.77 1.67
C SER A 34 17.02 2.72 1.38
N LEU A 35 16.66 3.56 2.35
CA LEU A 35 15.57 4.53 2.20
C LEU A 35 15.85 5.52 1.07
N ARG A 36 17.08 6.05 0.95
CA ARG A 36 17.45 6.94 -0.17
C ARG A 36 17.33 6.25 -1.52
N ARG A 37 17.81 5.01 -1.65
CA ARG A 37 17.69 4.24 -2.90
C ARG A 37 16.24 3.98 -3.28
N ARG A 38 15.37 3.68 -2.30
CA ARG A 38 13.92 3.59 -2.52
C ARG A 38 13.36 4.93 -2.98
N VAL A 39 13.69 6.05 -2.32
CA VAL A 39 13.25 7.39 -2.76
C VAL A 39 13.65 7.65 -4.20
N GLU A 40 14.88 7.32 -4.60
CA GLU A 40 15.37 7.50 -5.98
C GLU A 40 14.62 6.61 -6.98
N ALA A 41 14.47 5.32 -6.69
CA ALA A 41 13.72 4.39 -7.53
C ALA A 41 12.26 4.84 -7.68
N ASN A 42 11.64 5.22 -6.57
CA ASN A 42 10.28 5.74 -6.54
C ASN A 42 10.20 7.06 -7.33
N ARG A 43 11.16 7.99 -7.18
CA ARG A 43 11.20 9.27 -7.93
C ARG A 43 11.26 9.04 -9.44
N ALA A 44 12.06 8.07 -9.89
CA ALA A 44 12.12 7.70 -11.31
C ALA A 44 10.75 7.16 -11.80
N GLU A 45 10.04 6.41 -10.96
CA GLU A 45 8.69 5.94 -11.24
C GLU A 45 7.65 7.08 -11.22
N PHE A 46 7.74 8.01 -10.27
CA PHE A 46 6.89 9.21 -10.21
C PHE A 46 7.04 10.14 -11.42
N GLY A 47 8.21 10.14 -12.06
CA GLY A 47 8.46 10.89 -13.29
C GLY A 47 7.83 10.29 -14.56
N SER A 48 7.27 9.07 -14.48
CA SER A 48 6.57 8.43 -15.59
C SER A 48 5.09 8.79 -15.63
N GLU A 49 4.47 8.70 -16.81
CA GLU A 49 3.01 8.85 -16.92
C GLU A 49 2.34 7.65 -16.23
N ARG A 50 1.56 7.94 -15.18
CA ARG A 50 0.90 6.95 -14.33
C ARG A 50 -0.61 7.11 -14.43
N GLU A 51 -1.31 6.01 -14.22
CA GLU A 51 -2.77 5.97 -14.20
C GLU A 51 -3.30 5.19 -13.01
N VAL A 52 -4.58 5.41 -12.72
CA VAL A 52 -5.32 4.65 -11.71
C VAL A 52 -6.13 3.57 -12.41
N VAL A 53 -5.96 2.32 -11.99
CA VAL A 53 -6.84 1.21 -12.36
C VAL A 53 -7.69 0.86 -11.14
N SER A 54 -9.02 0.98 -11.29
CA SER A 54 -9.98 0.81 -10.21
C SER A 54 -10.72 -0.52 -10.28
N PHE A 55 -11.12 -1.02 -9.11
CA PHE A 55 -11.82 -2.28 -8.95
C PHE A 55 -12.96 -2.13 -7.94
N ASP A 56 -14.15 -2.58 -8.33
CA ASP A 56 -15.27 -2.74 -7.40
C ASP A 56 -15.14 -4.05 -6.61
N HIS A 57 -15.79 -4.09 -5.45
CA HIS A 57 -15.83 -5.26 -4.58
C HIS A 57 -14.46 -5.85 -4.30
N MET A 58 -13.52 -5.00 -3.84
CA MET A 58 -12.14 -5.40 -3.63
C MET A 58 -11.52 -4.65 -2.45
N ASP A 59 -10.79 -5.40 -1.61
CA ASP A 59 -9.89 -4.88 -0.60
C ASP A 59 -8.48 -5.40 -0.90
N MET A 60 -7.56 -4.49 -1.16
CA MET A 60 -6.15 -4.81 -1.39
C MET A 60 -5.36 -4.67 -0.09
N ASP A 61 -4.40 -5.56 0.11
CA ASP A 61 -3.46 -5.49 1.22
C ASP A 61 -2.52 -4.26 1.06
N GLY A 62 -1.54 -4.12 1.93
CA GLY A 62 -0.45 -3.19 1.80
C GLY A 62 -0.07 -2.57 3.13
N TYR A 63 1.11 -1.98 3.13
CA TYR A 63 1.58 -1.15 4.22
C TYR A 63 0.81 0.16 4.22
N ALA A 64 0.08 0.48 5.29
CA ALA A 64 -0.72 1.70 5.39
C ALA A 64 0.18 2.93 5.55
N LEU A 65 0.10 3.86 4.58
CA LEU A 65 0.76 5.17 4.59
C LEU A 65 -0.14 6.26 5.16
N ARG A 66 -1.45 6.13 4.95
CA ARG A 66 -2.50 6.94 5.57
C ARG A 66 -3.64 6.02 5.98
N TRP A 67 -4.12 6.22 7.21
CA TRP A 67 -5.23 5.47 7.78
C TRP A 67 -6.55 6.15 7.41
N GLY A 68 -7.56 5.37 7.03
CA GLY A 68 -8.86 5.91 6.60
C GLY A 68 -9.61 6.67 7.71
N SER A 69 -9.32 6.41 8.98
CA SER A 69 -9.90 7.15 10.12
C SER A 69 -9.59 8.64 10.09
N ASP A 70 -8.45 9.00 9.51
CA ASP A 70 -7.90 10.36 9.52
C ASP A 70 -7.73 10.87 8.08
N HIS A 71 -8.04 10.03 7.08
CA HIS A 71 -7.90 10.30 5.67
C HIS A 71 -9.20 9.98 4.93
N ILE A 72 -10.06 11.00 4.82
CA ILE A 72 -11.38 10.91 4.21
C ILE A 72 -11.34 11.48 2.79
N ALA A 73 -11.83 10.71 1.83
CA ALA A 73 -12.05 11.12 0.45
C ALA A 73 -13.55 11.18 0.13
N SER A 74 -13.94 11.97 -0.87
CA SER A 74 -15.35 12.08 -1.29
C SER A 74 -15.79 10.96 -2.24
N SER A 75 -14.84 10.27 -2.88
CA SER A 75 -15.07 9.22 -3.87
C SER A 75 -13.83 8.35 -4.05
N LEU A 76 -13.99 7.23 -4.76
CA LEU A 76 -12.86 6.40 -5.20
C LEU A 76 -11.86 7.18 -6.06
N ALA A 77 -12.34 8.03 -6.97
CA ALA A 77 -11.50 8.87 -7.82
C ALA A 77 -10.70 9.89 -7.01
N ASP A 78 -11.31 10.52 -6.00
CA ASP A 78 -10.59 11.43 -5.09
C ASP A 78 -9.53 10.68 -4.28
N CYS A 79 -9.84 9.47 -3.80
CA CYS A 79 -8.88 8.61 -3.10
C CYS A 79 -7.69 8.23 -4.01
N GLY A 80 -7.96 7.87 -5.27
CA GLY A 80 -6.92 7.56 -6.26
C GLY A 80 -6.05 8.77 -6.63
N ARG A 81 -6.66 9.96 -6.80
CA ARG A 81 -5.93 11.21 -7.02
C ARG A 81 -4.98 11.52 -5.87
N ARG A 82 -5.44 11.36 -4.62
CA ARG A 82 -4.60 11.55 -3.43
C ARG A 82 -3.47 10.53 -3.34
N CYS A 83 -3.69 9.30 -3.80
CA CYS A 83 -2.63 8.29 -3.92
C CYS A 83 -1.56 8.74 -4.93
N LEU A 84 -1.97 9.22 -6.12
CA LEU A 84 -1.07 9.74 -7.16
C LEU A 84 -0.20 10.90 -6.68
N GLU A 85 -0.78 11.78 -5.87
CA GLU A 85 -0.17 13.02 -5.35
C GLU A 85 0.61 12.80 -4.04
N LEU A 86 0.48 11.65 -3.38
CA LEU A 86 1.15 11.40 -2.10
C LEU A 86 2.66 11.42 -2.31
N THR A 87 3.31 12.41 -1.72
CA THR A 87 4.77 12.52 -1.71
C THR A 87 5.32 11.64 -0.59
N PRO A 88 6.32 10.78 -0.87
CA PRO A 88 6.93 9.95 0.17
C PRO A 88 7.65 10.80 1.22
N GLU A 89 7.34 10.53 2.49
CA GLU A 89 7.86 11.26 3.65
C GLU A 89 8.48 10.30 4.68
N GLN A 90 9.23 10.83 5.65
CA GLN A 90 9.71 10.05 6.79
C GLN A 90 8.53 9.42 7.56
N PRO A 91 8.72 8.25 8.19
CA PRO A 91 9.97 7.48 8.25
C PRO A 91 10.12 6.44 7.13
N TYR A 92 9.10 6.23 6.29
CA TYR A 92 9.05 5.07 5.40
C TYR A 92 9.43 5.38 3.94
N TYR A 93 9.27 6.63 3.49
CA TYR A 93 9.64 7.06 2.14
C TYR A 93 9.08 6.17 1.00
N MET A 94 7.91 5.59 1.21
CA MET A 94 7.22 4.77 0.20
C MET A 94 6.13 5.57 -0.51
N PRO A 95 5.97 5.41 -1.83
CA PRO A 95 4.87 5.99 -2.59
C PRO A 95 3.57 5.28 -2.24
N CYS A 96 2.44 5.97 -2.36
CA CYS A 96 1.20 5.25 -2.50
C CYS A 96 1.16 4.60 -3.89
N ASN A 97 0.86 3.30 -3.93
CA ASN A 97 0.65 2.58 -5.18
C ASN A 97 -0.56 1.64 -5.18
N VAL A 98 -1.20 1.45 -4.02
CA VAL A 98 -2.48 0.75 -3.89
C VAL A 98 -3.33 1.49 -2.86
N PHE A 99 -4.65 1.49 -3.05
CA PHE A 99 -5.57 2.18 -2.13
C PHE A 99 -6.91 1.48 -2.06
N VAL A 100 -7.64 1.69 -0.96
CA VAL A 100 -9.04 1.26 -0.82
C VAL A 100 -9.91 2.38 -0.28
N PHE A 101 -11.16 2.40 -0.71
CA PHE A 101 -12.16 3.40 -0.40
C PHE A 101 -13.46 2.74 0.06
N CYS A 102 -14.05 3.24 1.15
CA CYS A 102 -15.35 2.77 1.61
C CYS A 102 -16.47 3.68 1.09
N PRO A 103 -17.30 3.22 0.12
CA PRO A 103 -18.40 4.01 -0.43
C PRO A 103 -19.67 3.96 0.43
N LEU A 104 -19.77 2.98 1.32
CA LEU A 104 -20.96 2.73 2.14
C LEU A 104 -20.84 3.39 3.52
N GLU A 105 -21.96 3.52 4.23
CA GLU A 105 -21.96 3.99 5.63
C GLU A 105 -21.03 3.15 6.52
N MET A 106 -20.92 1.85 6.21
CA MET A 106 -20.00 0.93 6.86
C MET A 106 -19.45 -0.08 5.87
N CYS A 107 -18.14 -0.33 5.93
CA CYS A 107 -17.47 -1.41 5.22
C CYS A 107 -16.82 -2.38 6.23
N PHE A 108 -16.95 -3.68 5.97
CA PHE A 108 -16.33 -4.75 6.74
C PHE A 108 -14.79 -4.66 6.70
N ALA A 109 -14.14 -4.78 7.85
CA ALA A 109 -12.68 -4.80 7.97
C ALA A 109 -12.26 -6.00 8.84
N PRO A 110 -11.49 -6.97 8.32
CA PRO A 110 -11.20 -8.23 9.01
C PRO A 110 -10.20 -8.13 10.19
N ALA A 111 -9.59 -6.98 10.48
CA ALA A 111 -8.66 -6.85 11.62
C ALA A 111 -8.59 -5.44 12.26
N GLN A 112 -8.59 -5.40 13.60
CA GLN A 112 -8.09 -4.36 14.54
C GLN A 112 -8.41 -2.87 14.29
N LEU A 113 -9.37 -2.57 13.45
CA LEU A 113 -9.90 -1.22 13.31
C LEU A 113 -11.16 -1.07 14.15
N PRO A 114 -11.40 0.11 14.76
CA PRO A 114 -12.61 0.32 15.54
C PRO A 114 -13.82 -0.11 14.71
N LYS A 115 -14.77 -0.80 15.34
CA LYS A 115 -15.95 -1.41 14.70
C LYS A 115 -16.49 -0.52 13.58
N GLY A 116 -16.23 -0.95 12.33
CA GLY A 116 -16.74 -0.35 11.11
C GLY A 116 -15.85 0.74 10.53
N SER A 117 -15.18 0.43 9.42
CA SER A 117 -14.69 1.49 8.53
C SER A 117 -15.88 2.27 8.02
N ARG A 118 -15.81 3.60 8.05
CA ARG A 118 -16.94 4.47 7.72
C ARG A 118 -16.86 4.97 6.29
N LYS A 119 -17.98 5.49 5.81
CA LYS A 119 -18.07 6.19 4.54
C LYS A 119 -16.95 7.20 4.36
N GLY A 120 -16.37 7.18 3.16
CA GLY A 120 -15.31 8.10 2.78
C GLY A 120 -13.93 7.70 3.25
N TRP A 121 -13.78 6.68 4.11
CA TRP A 121 -12.47 6.22 4.56
C TRP A 121 -11.63 5.80 3.36
N CYS A 122 -10.49 6.47 3.19
CA CYS A 122 -9.54 6.26 2.11
C CYS A 122 -8.20 5.82 2.69
N TRP A 123 -7.81 4.59 2.36
CA TRP A 123 -6.58 3.99 2.83
C TRP A 123 -5.55 4.09 1.73
N LEU A 124 -4.49 4.87 1.95
CA LEU A 124 -3.36 4.93 1.04
C LEU A 124 -2.32 3.93 1.50
N LYS A 125 -1.91 3.03 0.62
CA LYS A 125 -1.04 1.91 0.96
C LYS A 125 0.12 1.78 -0.04
N ASN A 126 1.15 1.06 0.37
CA ASN A 126 2.22 0.61 -0.51
C ASN A 126 2.30 -0.92 -0.56
N GLN A 127 2.56 -1.45 -1.74
CA GLN A 127 2.94 -2.83 -1.98
C GLN A 127 4.17 -2.93 -2.90
N PRO A 128 4.94 -4.04 -2.86
CA PRO A 128 6.12 -4.20 -3.69
C PRO A 128 5.86 -4.16 -5.20
N ASP A 129 4.72 -4.70 -5.65
CA ASP A 129 4.34 -4.76 -7.07
C ASP A 129 2.87 -4.36 -7.26
N PRO A 130 2.58 -3.14 -7.76
CA PRO A 130 1.23 -2.69 -8.02
C PRO A 130 0.61 -3.30 -9.29
N THR A 131 1.36 -4.02 -10.12
CA THR A 131 0.83 -4.76 -11.28
C THR A 131 0.29 -6.15 -10.91
N ALA A 132 0.70 -6.66 -9.75
CA ALA A 132 0.19 -7.90 -9.17
C ALA A 132 -0.10 -7.73 -7.67
N PRO A 133 -1.01 -6.81 -7.29
CA PRO A 133 -1.30 -6.51 -5.89
C PRO A 133 -1.82 -7.75 -5.16
N GLN A 134 -1.36 -7.92 -3.93
CA GLN A 134 -1.92 -8.86 -2.98
C GLN A 134 -3.32 -8.39 -2.59
N VAL A 135 -4.30 -9.24 -2.89
CA VAL A 135 -5.72 -9.01 -2.62
C VAL A 135 -6.09 -9.70 -1.32
N ASN A 136 -6.67 -8.93 -0.41
CA ASN A 136 -7.22 -9.43 0.85
C ASN A 136 -8.60 -10.04 0.62
N MET A 137 -9.52 -9.28 0.03
CA MET A 137 -10.89 -9.73 -0.27
C MET A 137 -11.30 -9.30 -1.68
N ASN A 138 -12.01 -10.14 -2.42
CA ASN A 138 -12.64 -9.74 -3.68
C ASN A 138 -13.95 -10.47 -3.96
N GLY A 139 -14.84 -9.82 -4.72
CA GLY A 139 -16.10 -10.42 -5.17
C GLY A 139 -17.06 -10.69 -4.02
N THR A 140 -17.52 -11.94 -3.90
CA THR A 140 -18.45 -12.36 -2.86
C THR A 140 -17.74 -12.61 -1.53
N ASP A 141 -18.31 -12.12 -0.43
CA ASP A 141 -17.79 -12.37 0.91
C ASP A 141 -18.95 -12.51 1.90
N ARG A 142 -19.06 -13.67 2.55
CA ARG A 142 -20.15 -13.97 3.50
C ARG A 142 -19.99 -13.25 4.84
N ARG A 143 -18.84 -12.62 5.09
CA ARG A 143 -18.57 -11.86 6.31
C ARG A 143 -19.11 -10.43 6.23
N THR A 144 -19.44 -9.95 5.04
CA THR A 144 -19.95 -8.61 4.80
C THR A 144 -21.48 -8.58 4.90
N GLN A 145 -22.06 -7.41 5.10
CA GLN A 145 -23.52 -7.28 5.23
C GLN A 145 -24.22 -7.44 3.88
N THR A 146 -23.53 -7.05 2.81
CA THR A 146 -24.06 -7.10 1.44
C THR A 146 -23.87 -8.45 0.75
N GLY A 147 -23.07 -9.37 1.32
CA GLY A 147 -22.65 -10.62 0.67
C GLY A 147 -21.56 -10.43 -0.38
N PHE A 148 -21.13 -9.18 -0.62
CA PHE A 148 -20.01 -8.80 -1.46
C PHE A 148 -19.00 -7.98 -0.66
N VAL A 149 -17.75 -7.96 -1.09
CA VAL A 149 -16.77 -7.02 -0.53
C VAL A 149 -17.29 -5.59 -0.72
N GLU A 150 -17.40 -4.85 0.38
CA GLU A 150 -18.01 -3.52 0.39
C GLU A 150 -17.04 -2.42 -0.03
N TRP A 151 -15.74 -2.73 -0.02
CA TRP A 151 -14.67 -1.83 -0.46
C TRP A 151 -14.60 -1.72 -1.98
N GLN A 152 -14.18 -0.54 -2.41
CA GLN A 152 -13.61 -0.32 -3.73
C GLN A 152 -12.10 -0.15 -3.58
N ALA A 153 -11.34 -0.56 -4.60
CA ALA A 153 -9.88 -0.48 -4.59
C ALA A 153 -9.34 0.19 -5.86
N GLY A 154 -8.08 0.56 -5.82
CA GLY A 154 -7.33 0.85 -7.02
C GLY A 154 -5.84 0.71 -6.85
N VAL A 155 -5.15 0.64 -7.98
CA VAL A 155 -3.70 0.67 -8.06
C VAL A 155 -3.24 1.87 -8.88
N VAL A 156 -2.08 2.40 -8.54
CA VAL A 156 -1.36 3.37 -9.35
C VAL A 156 -0.24 2.63 -10.06
N VAL A 157 -0.30 2.61 -11.39
CA VAL A 157 0.66 1.92 -12.25
C VAL A 157 1.10 2.82 -13.38
N LYS A 158 2.19 2.45 -14.07
CA LYS A 158 2.56 3.10 -15.33
C LYS A 158 1.43 2.92 -16.34
N LYS A 159 1.14 3.99 -17.10
CA LYS A 159 0.08 3.96 -18.10
C LYS A 159 0.28 2.81 -19.10
N GLY A 160 -0.77 2.04 -19.35
CA GLY A 160 -0.76 0.86 -20.22
C GLY A 160 -0.28 -0.43 -19.54
N SER A 161 0.04 -0.41 -18.24
CA SER A 161 0.42 -1.63 -17.52
C SER A 161 -0.76 -2.59 -17.39
N ARG A 162 -0.50 -3.89 -17.57
CA ARG A 162 -1.49 -4.92 -17.28
C ARG A 162 -1.49 -5.23 -15.78
N VAL A 163 -2.64 -5.07 -15.13
CA VAL A 163 -2.83 -5.40 -13.72
C VAL A 163 -3.50 -6.77 -13.59
N ARG A 164 -3.01 -7.60 -12.67
CA ARG A 164 -3.64 -8.88 -12.29
C ARG A 164 -3.98 -8.88 -10.81
N THR A 165 -5.14 -9.44 -10.45
CA THR A 165 -5.69 -9.40 -9.08
C THR A 165 -5.91 -10.82 -8.51
N ASP A 166 -5.17 -11.79 -9.04
CA ASP A 166 -5.22 -13.21 -8.66
C ASP A 166 -4.30 -13.57 -7.49
N ILE A 167 -3.42 -12.66 -7.09
CA ILE A 167 -2.51 -12.89 -5.96
C ILE A 167 -3.24 -12.66 -4.64
N LYS A 168 -3.38 -13.71 -3.83
CA LYS A 168 -4.00 -13.62 -2.51
C LYS A 168 -2.99 -13.20 -1.45
N SER A 169 -3.39 -12.27 -0.58
CA SER A 169 -2.63 -11.95 0.63
C SER A 169 -2.67 -13.11 1.62
N ALA A 170 -1.63 -13.22 2.46
CA ALA A 170 -1.65 -14.08 3.64
C ALA A 170 -2.77 -13.71 4.64
N ARG A 171 -3.33 -12.49 4.52
CA ARG A 171 -4.49 -12.02 5.30
C ARG A 171 -5.84 -12.36 4.68
N ALA A 172 -5.88 -12.90 3.47
CA ALA A 172 -7.13 -13.16 2.76
C ALA A 172 -8.06 -14.17 3.45
N SER A 173 -7.49 -15.04 4.30
CA SER A 173 -8.21 -16.04 5.09
C SER A 173 -8.60 -15.57 6.49
N TRP A 174 -8.24 -14.34 6.89
CA TRP A 174 -8.54 -13.77 8.20
C TRP A 174 -9.96 -13.25 8.25
#